data_AF-A0A923Q7N0-F1
#
_entry.id   AF-A0A923Q7N0-F1
#
_cell.length_a   1.000
_cell.length_b   1.000
_cell.length_c   1.000
_cell.angle_alpha   90.00
_cell.angle_beta   90.00
_cell.angle_gamma   90.00
#
_symmetry.space_group_name_H-M   'P 1'
#
loop_
_entity.id
_entity.type
_entity.pdbx_description
1 polymer ?
#
loop_
_entity_poly.entity_id
_entity_poly.type
_entity_poly.pdbx_seq_one_letter_code
_entity_poly.pdbx_strand_id
1 'polypeptide(L)'
;LVAFVGIAGGNHGTSLCPPGSEGNVVSCDEIAAGTAWLARLNAGGEIYGRTRWMTVYDGTGAGDPAFAGPAYALSPRLQGADNREFPGTYHNDLRLDPAIVKIYREFLESAGTLRRR
;
A
#
# COMPACT_ATOMS: atom_id res chain seq x y z
N LEU A 1 -4.06 17.10 13.14
CA LEU A 1 -3.89 15.62 13.10
C LEU A 1 -2.87 15.33 12.02
N VAL A 2 -2.29 14.13 11.98
CA VAL A 2 -1.36 13.73 10.90
C VAL A 2 -2.07 12.66 10.08
N ALA A 3 -1.86 12.66 8.77
CA ALA A 3 -2.32 11.60 7.88
C ALA A 3 -1.14 10.99 7.12
N PHE A 4 -1.30 9.71 6.79
CA PHE A 4 -0.39 8.93 5.96
C PHE A 4 -1.20 8.27 4.84
N VAL A 5 -0.64 8.27 3.63
CA VAL A 5 -1.19 7.57 2.47
C VAL A 5 -0.12 6.63 1.95
N GLY A 6 -0.40 5.33 1.94
CA GLY A 6 0.39 4.34 1.22
C GLY A 6 -0.21 4.08 -0.17
N ILE A 7 0.60 4.11 -1.22
CA ILE A 7 0.16 3.85 -2.60
C ILE A 7 0.92 2.62 -3.09
N ALA A 8 0.19 1.57 -3.49
CA ALA A 8 0.76 0.35 -4.08
C ALA A 8 1.93 -0.26 -3.29
N GLY A 9 1.78 -0.42 -1.98
CA GLY A 9 2.82 -0.94 -1.08
C GLY A 9 2.80 -2.46 -0.89
N GLY A 10 3.96 -3.03 -0.56
CA GLY A 10 4.16 -4.47 -0.31
C GLY A 10 3.91 -4.92 1.13
N ASN A 11 2.92 -4.35 1.85
CA ASN A 11 2.72 -4.64 3.28
C ASN A 11 2.40 -6.12 3.59
N HIS A 12 1.93 -6.88 2.59
CA HIS A 12 1.72 -8.33 2.68
C HIS A 12 2.47 -9.12 1.61
N GLY A 13 3.43 -8.47 0.97
CA GLY A 13 4.25 -9.04 -0.10
C GLY A 13 3.88 -8.54 -1.50
N THR A 14 4.74 -8.83 -2.46
CA THR A 14 4.60 -8.45 -3.87
C THR A 14 4.83 -9.63 -4.81
N SER A 15 4.15 -9.66 -5.96
CA SER A 15 4.39 -10.66 -7.01
C SER A 15 5.75 -10.50 -7.70
N LEU A 16 6.44 -9.37 -7.51
CA LEU A 16 7.82 -9.18 -8.00
C LEU A 16 8.85 -9.99 -7.21
N CYS A 17 8.47 -10.47 -6.02
CA CYS A 17 9.28 -11.33 -5.17
C CYS A 17 8.64 -12.73 -5.08
N PRO A 18 8.73 -13.56 -6.13
CA PRO A 18 8.20 -14.92 -6.07
C PRO A 18 8.92 -15.75 -4.99
N PRO A 19 8.30 -16.82 -4.48
CA PRO A 19 8.92 -17.70 -3.48
C PRO A 19 10.32 -18.18 -3.91
N GLY A 20 11.31 -18.06 -3.02
CA GLY A 20 12.70 -18.43 -3.28
C GLY A 20 13.57 -17.28 -3.82
N SER A 21 13.00 -16.09 -4.04
CA SER A 21 13.74 -14.91 -4.48
C SER A 21 14.44 -14.16 -3.33
N GLU A 22 14.16 -14.50 -2.07
CA GLU A 22 14.54 -13.74 -0.88
C GLU A 22 16.06 -13.57 -0.74
N GLY A 23 16.85 -14.55 -1.20
CA GLY A 23 18.32 -14.50 -1.17
C GLY A 23 18.97 -14.00 -2.45
N ASN A 24 18.19 -13.75 -3.51
CA ASN A 24 18.71 -13.59 -4.88
C ASN A 24 18.29 -12.27 -5.51
N VAL A 25 17.19 -11.67 -5.06
CA VAL A 25 16.65 -10.41 -5.57
C VAL A 25 16.65 -9.40 -4.44
N VAL A 26 17.23 -8.24 -4.70
CA VAL A 26 17.33 -7.15 -3.72
C VAL A 26 15.93 -6.79 -3.20
N SER A 27 15.85 -6.59 -1.89
CA SER A 27 14.63 -6.29 -1.13
C SER A 27 13.65 -7.44 -0.97
N CYS A 28 13.76 -8.56 -1.71
CA CYS A 28 12.85 -9.68 -1.52
C CYS A 28 13.08 -10.42 -0.19
N ASP A 29 14.24 -10.25 0.44
CA ASP A 29 14.48 -10.63 1.83
C ASP A 29 13.52 -9.92 2.82
N GLU A 30 13.03 -8.74 2.44
CA GLU A 30 12.05 -7.98 3.20
C GLU A 30 10.63 -8.14 2.66
N ILE A 31 10.39 -7.89 1.37
CA ILE A 31 9.03 -7.72 0.81
C ILE A 31 8.48 -8.95 0.06
N ALA A 32 9.15 -10.10 0.09
CA ALA A 32 8.49 -11.35 -0.32
C ALA A 32 7.40 -11.73 0.69
N ALA A 33 6.33 -12.37 0.22
CA ALA A 33 5.26 -12.80 1.12
C ALA A 33 5.77 -13.83 2.15
N GLY A 34 5.43 -13.63 3.42
CA GLY A 34 5.79 -14.54 4.50
C GLY A 34 7.21 -14.38 5.07
N THR A 35 7.95 -13.34 4.67
CA THR A 35 9.26 -13.04 5.26
C THR A 35 9.15 -12.75 6.76
N ALA A 36 10.23 -13.07 7.49
CA ALA A 36 10.33 -12.72 8.90
C ALA A 36 10.32 -11.20 9.13
N TRP A 37 10.72 -10.42 8.12
CA TRP A 37 10.66 -8.97 8.17
C TRP A 37 9.22 -8.45 8.16
N LEU A 38 8.39 -8.85 7.19
CA LEU A 38 6.97 -8.45 7.15
C LEU A 38 6.20 -8.96 8.37
N ALA A 39 6.48 -10.18 8.82
CA ALA A 39 5.88 -10.72 10.04
C ALA A 39 6.18 -9.84 11.26
N ARG A 40 7.43 -9.38 11.42
CA ARG A 40 7.80 -8.44 12.50
C ARG A 40 7.20 -7.06 12.32
N LEU A 41 7.16 -6.54 11.09
CA LEU A 41 6.56 -5.24 10.79
C LEU A 41 5.08 -5.21 11.21
N ASN A 42 4.31 -6.23 10.81
CA ASN A 42 2.88 -6.28 11.06
C ASN A 42 2.51 -6.74 12.49
N ALA A 43 3.43 -7.34 13.24
CA ALA A 43 3.18 -7.78 14.62
C ALA A 43 2.84 -6.64 15.59
N GLY A 44 3.26 -5.41 15.29
CA GLY A 44 2.94 -4.22 16.09
C GLY A 44 1.55 -3.62 15.83
N GLY A 45 0.78 -4.22 14.91
CA GLY A 45 -0.41 -3.62 14.31
C GLY A 45 -0.06 -2.83 13.05
N GLU A 46 -0.98 -2.83 12.09
CA GLU A 46 -0.76 -2.26 10.75
C GLU A 46 -0.99 -0.74 10.71
N ILE A 47 -1.56 -0.18 11.79
CA ILE A 47 -1.71 1.26 12.00
C ILE A 47 -1.34 1.61 13.44
N TYR A 48 -0.86 2.83 13.68
CA TYR A 48 -0.46 3.27 15.02
C TYR A 48 -0.79 4.73 15.32
N GLY A 49 -0.90 5.01 16.61
CA GLY A 49 -1.08 6.34 17.16
C GLY A 49 -2.39 7.02 16.73
N ARG A 50 -2.36 8.35 16.67
CA ARG A 50 -3.50 9.19 16.24
C ARG A 50 -3.44 9.56 14.76
N THR A 51 -2.57 8.92 14.00
CA THR A 51 -2.43 9.14 12.57
C THR A 51 -3.64 8.55 11.86
N ARG A 52 -4.17 9.26 10.86
CA ARG A 52 -5.16 8.71 9.93
C ARG A 52 -4.41 8.00 8.81
N TRP A 53 -4.77 6.75 8.54
CA TRP A 53 -4.10 5.92 7.54
C TRP A 53 -5.03 5.68 6.37
N MET A 54 -4.51 5.84 5.15
CA MET A 54 -5.16 5.43 3.93
C MET A 54 -4.21 4.58 3.10
N THR A 55 -4.77 3.62 2.38
CA THR A 55 -4.06 2.91 1.31
C THR A 55 -4.80 3.05 0.00
N VAL A 56 -4.04 3.09 -1.10
CA VAL A 56 -4.52 3.25 -2.47
C VAL A 56 -3.90 2.14 -3.31
N TYR A 57 -4.73 1.31 -3.92
CA TYR A 57 -4.27 0.13 -4.66
C TYR A 57 -5.28 -0.36 -5.69
N ASP A 58 -4.83 -1.20 -6.62
CA ASP A 58 -5.70 -1.80 -7.64
C ASP A 58 -6.79 -2.69 -7.02
N GLY A 59 -6.42 -3.60 -6.13
CA GLY A 59 -7.35 -4.48 -5.40
C GLY A 59 -7.79 -5.72 -6.18
N THR A 60 -7.58 -5.77 -7.50
CA THR A 60 -8.00 -6.90 -8.34
C THR A 60 -6.91 -7.94 -8.53
N GLY A 61 -5.64 -7.51 -8.44
CA GLY A 61 -4.48 -8.31 -8.83
C GLY A 61 -4.34 -8.46 -10.34
N ALA A 62 -5.00 -7.63 -11.13
CA ALA A 62 -4.91 -7.62 -12.58
C ALA A 62 -4.36 -6.30 -13.12
N GLY A 63 -4.71 -5.17 -12.50
CA GLY A 63 -4.26 -3.84 -12.94
C GLY A 63 -2.79 -3.57 -12.60
N ASP A 64 -2.33 -4.02 -11.43
CA ASP A 64 -0.99 -3.79 -10.92
C ASP A 64 -0.10 -5.04 -11.04
N PRO A 65 0.89 -5.06 -11.97
CA PRO A 65 1.78 -6.22 -12.13
C PRO A 65 2.68 -6.50 -10.93
N ALA A 66 2.87 -5.53 -10.04
CA ALA A 66 3.60 -5.73 -8.80
C ALA A 66 2.78 -6.45 -7.72
N PHE A 67 1.47 -6.58 -7.91
CA PHE A 67 0.57 -7.30 -7.01
C PHE A 67 -0.34 -8.26 -7.77
N ALA A 68 0.22 -8.95 -8.76
CA ALA A 68 -0.51 -9.79 -9.70
C ALA A 68 -1.06 -11.06 -9.04
N GLY A 69 -2.32 -11.38 -9.31
CA GLY A 69 -3.02 -12.56 -8.83
C GLY A 69 -3.64 -12.41 -7.43
N PRO A 70 -4.52 -13.35 -7.04
CA PRO A 70 -5.35 -13.23 -5.85
C PRO A 70 -4.55 -13.23 -4.54
N ALA A 71 -3.34 -13.79 -4.54
CA ALA A 71 -2.48 -13.85 -3.35
C ALA A 71 -1.94 -12.47 -2.95
N TYR A 72 -1.73 -11.55 -3.90
CA TYR A 72 -1.09 -10.25 -3.67
C TYR A 72 -2.04 -9.08 -3.88
N ALA A 73 -3.20 -9.29 -4.51
CA ALA A 73 -4.17 -8.27 -4.90
C ALA A 73 -4.54 -7.28 -3.80
N LEU A 74 -4.52 -7.73 -2.54
CA LEU A 74 -4.88 -6.91 -1.38
C LEU A 74 -3.68 -6.24 -0.70
N SER A 75 -2.43 -6.55 -1.00
CA SER A 75 -1.30 -5.73 -0.53
C SER A 75 -1.35 -4.41 -1.30
N PRO A 76 -1.42 -3.21 -0.66
CA PRO A 76 -0.97 -2.77 0.67
C PRO A 76 -2.00 -2.68 1.81
N ARG A 77 -3.21 -3.24 1.71
CA ARG A 77 -4.30 -3.04 2.69
C ARG A 77 -3.77 -3.08 4.13
N LEU A 78 -4.17 -2.11 4.96
CA LEU A 78 -3.82 -2.06 6.38
C LEU A 78 -5.08 -2.21 7.24
N GLN A 79 -5.04 -3.08 8.23
CA GLN A 79 -6.11 -3.29 9.19
C GLN A 79 -6.36 -1.99 9.97
N GLY A 80 -7.60 -1.49 9.90
CA GLY A 80 -8.01 -0.25 10.56
C GLY A 80 -7.75 1.03 9.76
N ALA A 81 -7.12 0.95 8.59
CA ALA A 81 -6.97 2.08 7.67
C ALA A 81 -8.21 2.29 6.77
N ASP A 82 -8.27 3.46 6.13
CA ASP A 82 -9.15 3.73 5.00
C ASP A 82 -8.55 3.11 3.73
N ASN A 83 -8.98 1.91 3.36
CA ASN A 83 -8.42 1.14 2.24
C ASN A 83 -9.24 1.41 0.97
N ARG A 84 -8.60 1.97 -0.07
CA ARG A 84 -9.25 2.39 -1.31
C ARG A 84 -8.75 1.59 -2.51
N GLU A 85 -9.67 0.86 -3.12
CA GLU A 85 -9.44 0.07 -4.32
C GLU A 85 -9.79 0.86 -5.57
N PHE A 86 -8.95 0.74 -6.60
CA PHE A 86 -9.10 1.34 -7.92
C PHE A 86 -8.92 0.26 -9.00
N PRO A 87 -9.95 -0.57 -9.23
CA PRO A 87 -9.86 -1.74 -10.07
C PRO A 87 -9.36 -1.47 -11.49
N GLY A 88 -8.39 -2.27 -11.93
CA GLY A 88 -7.78 -2.20 -13.26
C GLY A 88 -6.74 -1.10 -13.42
N THR A 89 -6.33 -0.43 -12.34
CA THR A 89 -5.37 0.69 -12.43
C THR A 89 -3.93 0.17 -12.39
N TYR A 90 -3.10 0.68 -13.30
CA TYR A 90 -1.68 0.35 -13.33
C TYR A 90 -0.92 0.92 -12.13
N HIS A 91 0.13 0.23 -11.69
CA HIS A 91 0.93 0.57 -10.49
C HIS A 91 1.27 2.06 -10.37
N ASN A 92 1.83 2.64 -11.43
CA ASN A 92 2.24 4.05 -11.43
C ASN A 92 1.06 5.00 -11.63
N ASP A 93 -0.06 4.55 -12.18
CA ASP A 93 -1.21 5.41 -12.43
C ASP A 93 -1.95 5.70 -11.12
N LEU A 94 -1.85 4.82 -10.12
CA LEU A 94 -2.37 5.05 -8.76
C LEU A 94 -1.82 6.34 -8.10
N ARG A 95 -0.62 6.81 -8.49
CA ARG A 95 -0.01 8.06 -8.00
C ARG A 95 -0.10 9.23 -8.99
N LEU A 96 -0.69 9.02 -10.18
CA LEU A 96 -0.72 10.00 -11.27
C LEU A 96 -2.13 10.35 -11.74
N ASP A 97 -3.09 9.41 -11.66
CA ASP A 97 -4.46 9.62 -12.10
C ASP A 97 -5.10 10.78 -11.31
N PRO A 98 -5.57 11.85 -11.97
CA PRO A 98 -6.09 13.03 -11.29
C PRO A 98 -7.28 12.75 -10.36
N ALA A 99 -8.13 11.76 -10.68
CA ALA A 99 -9.26 11.39 -9.84
C ALA A 99 -8.80 10.66 -8.58
N ILE A 100 -7.81 9.77 -8.69
CA ILE A 100 -7.20 9.08 -7.54
C ILE A 100 -6.41 10.07 -6.67
N VAL A 101 -5.61 10.94 -7.29
CA VAL A 101 -4.84 12.00 -6.64
C VAL A 101 -5.75 12.90 -5.82
N LYS A 102 -6.90 13.29 -6.38
CA LYS A 102 -7.89 14.10 -5.68
C LYS A 102 -8.34 13.43 -4.37
N ILE A 103 -8.60 12.12 -4.39
CA ILE A 103 -9.08 11.38 -3.22
C ILE A 103 -8.07 11.39 -2.09
N TYR A 104 -6.81 10.98 -2.35
CA TYR A 104 -5.82 10.93 -1.27
C TYR A 104 -5.33 12.33 -0.86
N ARG A 105 -5.37 13.32 -1.77
CA ARG A 105 -5.12 14.72 -1.42
C ARG A 105 -6.17 15.22 -0.42
N GLU A 106 -7.46 15.03 -0.71
CA GLU A 106 -8.55 15.44 0.19
C GLU A 106 -8.45 14.73 1.55
N PHE A 107 -8.04 13.45 1.56
CA PHE A 107 -7.74 12.73 2.80
C PHE A 107 -6.63 13.43 3.62
N LEU A 108 -5.49 13.75 3.00
CA LEU A 108 -4.37 14.44 3.64
C LEU A 108 -4.78 15.83 4.16
N GLU A 109 -5.47 16.62 3.33
CA GLU A 109 -5.96 17.98 3.64
C GLU A 109 -7.00 17.99 4.76
N SER A 110 -7.79 16.92 4.90
CA SER A 110 -8.76 16.81 6.00
C SER A 110 -8.11 16.49 7.36
N ALA A 111 -6.88 15.97 7.38
CA ALA A 111 -6.17 15.62 8.60
C ALA A 111 -5.18 16.71 9.04
N GLY A 112 -4.52 17.34 8.07
CA GLY A 112 -3.61 18.45 8.25
C GLY A 112 -4.27 19.76 7.89
N THR A 113 -4.28 20.72 8.81
CA THR A 113 -4.44 22.11 8.43
C THR A 113 -3.32 22.47 7.45
N LEU A 114 -3.57 22.42 6.14
CA LEU A 114 -3.07 23.48 5.27
C LEU A 114 -3.72 24.75 5.79
N ARG A 115 -3.20 25.30 6.89
CA ARG A 115 -3.38 26.71 7.22
C ARG A 115 -2.74 27.42 6.04
N ARG A 116 -3.54 27.73 5.03
CA ARG A 116 -3.26 28.85 4.14
C ARG A 116 -3.07 30.04 5.08
N ARG A 117 -1.80 30.38 5.32
CA ARG A 117 -1.47 31.72 5.77
C ARG A 117 -1.60 32.64 4.56
#